data_AF-A0A8H3HB51-F1
#
_entry.id   AF-A0A8H3HB51-F1
#
_cell.length_a   1.000
_cell.length_b   1.000
_cell.length_c   1.000
_cell.angle_alpha   90.00
_cell.angle_beta   90.00
_cell.angle_gamma   90.00
#
_symmetry.space_group_name_H-M   'P 1'
#
loop_
_entity.id
_entity.type
_entity.pdbx_description
1 polymer ?
#
loop_
_entity_poly.entity_id
_entity_poly.type
_entity_poly.pdbx_seq_one_letter_code
_entity_poly.pdbx_strand_id
1 'polypeptide(L)'
;MDTCNPIAYRPYAGETDLPAIMALVQDGLSEPYVIYTYRYFLSSWPHLAFMAHDPASGEPVGAIVCKQDSHRGKAERGYIAMLVVGSAWRKRGIARHLVELSIDAMTANGTDEVVLETEFDNTPALALYSALGFVREKRLFRFYMNGKDAFRLIKPLRQIKQSADNVADEREDSWDGEWRETGFGNWLCLGKKRINNLIFGPGLLGISGATHKLQRKALNPVFTTFHTKSNTLTSTMNGANRKEINILEWCKMTTLEIIGQAGFGYSFGAIRGNQSPYVDAMRNFVPTVSLLFRFKVYISWMLRLIPRRLCNQLATLAPSTYIQRLKTIDDVQNKCSQDILESRKAIVSASTDGEFDDILSSLIRSNASAKEEERLSEEQLRGQISTFVFAGFETTSASLSRIVHLLSEHPHIQQQLRVELLNVGSDLPDFDKLPYLNAIVREALRLYPPVPMIDRYASKDWVLPLRYPTKDHKQEMYIKKGTRMLVSLGRANQCRETWGDDAEVFRPERWLNPLPHSVSEAKLPGVYSPMMTFAAGPRSCIGYRFAVLELKIVLARLIKTFQFAPGRPVQWRAHGCISPHVAEKLEDGTTILDQAPSLPLMVSPVQ
;
A
#
# COMPACT_ATOMS: atom_id res chain seq x y z
N MET A 1 20.71 40.77 -34.63
CA MET A 1 21.83 40.05 -34.00
C MET A 1 21.39 39.81 -32.56
N ASP A 2 20.73 38.67 -32.32
CA ASP A 2 20.15 38.36 -31.01
C ASP A 2 21.23 37.79 -30.10
N THR A 3 21.70 38.59 -29.15
CA THR A 3 22.57 38.16 -28.06
C THR A 3 21.77 37.32 -27.08
N CYS A 4 21.65 36.01 -27.35
CA CYS A 4 21.17 35.05 -26.36
C CYS A 4 22.19 34.98 -25.20
N ASN A 5 21.83 35.51 -24.04
CA ASN A 5 22.57 35.26 -22.81
C ASN A 5 22.70 33.72 -22.60
N PRO A 6 23.91 33.21 -22.31
CA PRO A 6 24.12 31.77 -22.14
C PRO A 6 23.42 31.29 -20.86
N ILE A 7 22.54 30.30 -20.98
CA ILE A 7 21.88 29.64 -19.84
C ILE A 7 22.93 29.14 -18.85
N ALA A 8 22.75 29.43 -17.57
CA ALA A 8 23.66 29.02 -16.51
C ALA A 8 23.26 27.64 -15.98
N TYR A 9 24.21 26.68 -15.97
CA TYR A 9 23.98 25.35 -15.43
C TYR A 9 24.77 25.18 -14.13
N ARG A 10 24.14 24.62 -13.10
CA ARG A 10 24.80 24.29 -11.84
C ARG A 10 24.31 22.97 -11.27
N PRO A 11 25.13 22.24 -10.50
CA PRO A 11 24.67 21.11 -9.71
C PRO A 11 23.60 21.51 -8.70
N TYR A 12 22.80 20.54 -8.27
CA TYR A 12 21.90 20.67 -7.15
C TYR A 12 22.67 21.05 -5.87
N ALA A 13 22.24 22.12 -5.20
CA ALA A 13 22.94 22.70 -4.06
C ALA A 13 22.36 22.31 -2.69
N GLY A 14 21.20 21.63 -2.65
CA GLY A 14 20.56 21.19 -1.41
C GLY A 14 19.07 21.52 -1.34
N GLU A 15 18.47 21.35 -0.16
CA GLU A 15 17.01 21.45 0.03
C GLU A 15 16.40 22.80 -0.37
N THR A 16 17.19 23.87 -0.48
CA THR A 16 16.73 25.19 -0.99
C THR A 16 16.30 25.15 -2.45
N ASP A 17 16.85 24.22 -3.24
CA ASP A 17 16.51 24.04 -4.67
C ASP A 17 15.26 23.18 -4.86
N LEU A 18 14.85 22.44 -3.83
CA LEU A 18 13.75 21.46 -3.93
C LEU A 18 12.42 22.08 -4.36
N PRO A 19 11.97 23.25 -3.82
CA PRO A 19 10.73 23.87 -4.26
C PRO A 19 10.74 24.23 -5.76
N ALA A 20 11.86 24.72 -6.28
CA ALA A 20 12.02 25.07 -7.67
C ALA A 20 11.96 23.85 -8.60
N ILE A 21 12.65 22.77 -8.24
CA ILE A 21 12.60 21.50 -8.98
C ILE A 21 11.18 20.94 -8.97
N MET A 22 10.50 20.96 -7.82
CA MET A 22 9.12 20.49 -7.70
C MET A 22 8.17 21.30 -8.59
N ALA A 23 8.27 22.63 -8.59
CA ALA A 23 7.44 23.50 -9.40
C ALA A 23 7.62 23.23 -10.90
N LEU A 24 8.88 23.13 -11.37
CA LEU A 24 9.18 22.79 -12.76
C LEU A 24 8.61 21.42 -13.14
N VAL A 25 8.80 20.41 -12.30
CA VAL A 25 8.31 19.05 -12.58
C VAL A 25 6.79 18.96 -12.60
N GLN A 26 6.10 19.65 -11.69
CA GLN A 26 4.63 19.68 -11.66
C GLN A 26 4.02 20.31 -12.93
N ASP A 27 4.70 21.30 -13.51
CA ASP A 27 4.27 21.93 -14.77
C ASP A 27 4.64 21.10 -16.01
N GLY A 28 5.77 20.39 -15.96
CA GLY A 28 6.36 19.77 -17.15
C GLY A 28 6.17 18.27 -17.33
N LEU A 29 5.82 17.51 -16.28
CA LEU A 29 5.68 16.05 -16.33
C LEU A 29 4.27 15.60 -15.96
N SER A 30 3.82 14.48 -16.55
CA SER A 30 2.49 13.91 -16.35
C SER A 30 2.33 13.13 -15.04
N GLU A 31 3.44 12.76 -14.39
CA GLU A 31 3.42 12.02 -13.12
C GLU A 31 3.43 12.94 -11.89
N PRO A 32 2.44 12.82 -10.98
CA PRO A 32 2.47 13.52 -9.71
C PRO A 32 3.47 12.84 -8.77
N TYR A 33 4.69 13.35 -8.72
CA TYR A 33 5.68 12.90 -7.74
C TYR A 33 5.39 13.47 -6.36
N VAL A 34 5.37 12.60 -5.35
CA VAL A 34 5.35 13.04 -3.94
C VAL A 34 6.74 13.55 -3.54
N ILE A 35 6.82 14.49 -2.58
CA ILE A 35 8.09 15.10 -2.13
C ILE A 35 9.18 14.07 -1.79
N TYR A 36 8.79 12.92 -1.27
CA TYR A 36 9.70 11.84 -0.89
C TYR A 36 10.43 11.22 -2.06
N THR A 37 9.82 11.22 -3.25
CA THR A 37 10.49 10.75 -4.47
C THR A 37 11.65 11.69 -4.80
N TYR A 38 11.42 13.01 -4.82
CA TYR A 38 12.49 14.00 -5.03
C TYR A 38 13.60 13.84 -3.99
N ARG A 39 13.25 13.81 -2.70
CA ARG A 39 14.23 13.66 -1.61
C ARG A 39 15.02 12.37 -1.70
N TYR A 40 14.40 11.26 -2.10
CA TYR A 40 15.10 10.00 -2.31
C TYR A 40 16.21 10.14 -3.36
N PHE A 41 15.91 10.73 -4.51
CA PHE A 41 16.91 10.94 -5.57
C PHE A 41 17.95 11.99 -5.16
N LEU A 42 17.51 13.17 -4.76
CA LEU A 42 18.37 14.32 -4.49
C LEU A 42 19.26 14.15 -3.25
N SER A 43 18.83 13.36 -2.26
CA SER A 43 19.68 13.05 -1.09
C SER A 43 20.64 11.89 -1.34
N SER A 44 20.31 10.98 -2.25
CA SER A 44 21.14 9.79 -2.52
C SER A 44 22.15 10.03 -3.65
N TRP A 45 21.78 10.83 -4.65
CA TRP A 45 22.62 11.19 -5.81
C TRP A 45 22.59 12.69 -6.11
N PRO A 46 22.92 13.57 -5.15
CA PRO A 46 22.93 15.02 -5.38
C PRO A 46 23.87 15.41 -6.53
N HIS A 47 24.98 14.70 -6.70
CA HIS A 47 25.98 14.93 -7.74
C HIS A 47 25.53 14.54 -9.16
N LEU A 48 24.40 13.84 -9.31
CA LEU A 48 23.81 13.50 -10.61
C LEU A 48 22.63 14.40 -10.97
N ALA A 49 22.32 15.40 -10.15
CA ALA A 49 21.22 16.32 -10.37
C ALA A 49 21.75 17.71 -10.74
N PHE A 50 21.18 18.30 -11.79
CA PHE A 50 21.60 19.59 -12.33
C PHE A 50 20.39 20.47 -12.60
N MET A 51 20.60 21.78 -12.48
CA MET A 51 19.61 22.81 -12.72
C MET A 51 20.13 23.83 -13.74
N ALA A 52 19.24 24.27 -14.61
CA ALA A 52 19.45 25.36 -15.57
C ALA A 52 18.74 26.61 -15.07
N HIS A 53 19.41 27.76 -15.13
CA HIS A 53 18.91 29.06 -14.70
C HIS A 53 19.05 30.08 -15.81
N ASP A 54 18.10 31.00 -15.88
CA ASP A 54 18.25 32.22 -16.67
C ASP A 54 19.26 33.15 -15.98
N PRO A 55 20.38 33.51 -16.61
CA PRO A 55 21.38 34.38 -16.00
C PRO A 55 20.89 35.82 -15.75
N ALA A 56 19.83 36.28 -16.42
CA ALA A 56 19.30 37.63 -16.24
C ALA A 56 18.41 37.76 -15.01
N SER A 57 17.52 36.79 -14.79
CA SER A 57 16.58 36.79 -13.67
C SER A 57 17.03 35.92 -12.49
N GLY A 58 17.95 34.99 -12.70
CA GLY A 58 18.30 33.94 -11.75
C GLY A 58 17.23 32.85 -11.62
N GLU A 59 16.16 32.88 -12.42
CA GLU A 59 15.06 31.94 -12.31
C GLU A 59 15.44 30.53 -12.80
N PRO A 60 14.96 29.47 -12.14
CA PRO A 60 15.18 28.10 -12.56
C PRO A 60 14.30 27.77 -13.78
N VAL A 61 14.94 27.42 -14.90
CA VAL A 61 14.27 27.18 -16.20
C VAL A 61 14.29 25.71 -16.63
N GLY A 62 15.07 24.87 -15.96
CA GLY A 62 15.10 23.43 -16.21
C GLY A 62 15.81 22.66 -15.11
N ALA A 63 15.52 21.37 -15.00
CA ALA A 63 16.16 20.47 -14.04
C ALA A 63 16.23 19.04 -14.59
N ILE A 64 17.28 18.34 -14.17
CA ILE A 64 17.41 16.89 -14.36
C ILE A 64 17.73 16.24 -13.02
N VAL A 65 17.05 15.12 -12.75
CA VAL A 65 17.23 14.33 -11.54
C VAL A 65 17.46 12.88 -11.95
N CYS A 66 18.55 12.32 -11.43
CA CYS A 66 19.07 11.03 -11.83
C CYS A 66 19.42 10.16 -10.62
N LYS A 67 19.64 8.88 -10.86
CA LYS A 67 20.31 7.97 -9.92
C LYS A 67 21.34 7.11 -10.64
N GLN A 68 22.21 6.50 -9.86
CA GLN A 68 23.11 5.45 -10.31
C GLN A 68 23.09 4.32 -9.28
N ASP A 69 22.92 3.07 -9.74
CA ASP A 69 22.88 1.92 -8.83
C ASP A 69 23.45 0.69 -9.52
N SER A 70 24.02 -0.21 -8.72
CA SER A 70 24.61 -1.44 -9.24
C SER A 70 23.51 -2.39 -9.69
N HIS A 71 23.48 -2.70 -10.99
CA HIS A 71 22.49 -3.62 -11.55
C HIS A 71 23.03 -5.06 -11.53
N ARG A 72 22.39 -5.90 -10.71
CA ARG A 72 22.70 -7.35 -10.59
C ARG A 72 24.17 -7.62 -10.20
N GLY A 73 24.86 -6.66 -9.57
CA GLY A 73 26.26 -6.77 -9.14
C GLY A 73 27.28 -6.88 -10.28
N LYS A 74 26.87 -6.64 -11.53
CA LYS A 74 27.69 -6.86 -12.74
C LYS A 74 27.89 -5.60 -13.59
N ALA A 75 26.97 -4.64 -13.52
CA ALA A 75 27.06 -3.41 -14.30
C ALA A 75 26.51 -2.21 -13.50
N GLU A 76 27.26 -1.12 -13.46
CA GLU A 76 26.80 0.14 -12.89
C GLU A 76 25.83 0.81 -13.85
N ARG A 77 24.58 1.01 -13.42
CA ARG A 77 23.52 1.52 -14.29
C ARG A 77 23.04 2.89 -13.83
N GLY A 78 23.13 3.84 -14.74
CA GLY A 78 22.55 5.17 -14.61
C GLY A 78 21.07 5.15 -14.96
N TYR A 79 20.28 5.98 -14.29
CA TYR A 79 18.85 6.11 -14.56
C TYR A 79 18.43 7.57 -14.50
N ILE A 80 17.85 8.07 -15.59
CA ILE A 80 17.28 9.41 -15.66
C ILE A 80 15.82 9.32 -15.18
N ALA A 81 15.54 9.91 -14.02
CA ALA A 81 14.24 9.81 -13.38
C ALA A 81 13.32 10.96 -13.80
N MET A 82 13.84 12.18 -13.84
CA MET A 82 13.07 13.37 -14.17
C MET A 82 13.93 14.27 -15.05
N LEU A 83 13.38 14.70 -16.19
CA LEU A 83 13.98 15.74 -17.04
C LEU A 83 12.89 16.73 -17.39
N VAL A 84 13.09 17.99 -17.03
CA VAL A 84 12.10 19.04 -17.27
C VAL A 84 12.75 20.34 -17.72
N VAL A 85 12.11 21.01 -18.67
CA VAL A 85 12.44 22.36 -19.12
C VAL A 85 11.14 23.13 -19.22
N GLY A 86 11.11 24.31 -18.60
CA GLY A 86 9.95 25.21 -18.62
C GLY A 86 9.50 25.49 -20.04
N SER A 87 8.19 25.54 -20.26
CA SER A 87 7.58 25.61 -21.60
C SER A 87 8.14 26.76 -22.47
N ALA A 88 8.34 27.94 -21.89
CA ALA A 88 8.91 29.13 -22.53
C ALA A 88 10.39 28.99 -22.97
N TRP A 89 11.10 28.01 -22.40
CA TRP A 89 12.55 27.80 -22.58
C TRP A 89 12.88 26.55 -23.41
N ARG A 90 11.86 25.85 -23.91
CA ARG A 90 12.03 24.68 -24.80
C ARG A 90 12.64 25.07 -26.14
N LYS A 91 13.19 24.08 -26.86
CA LYS A 91 13.86 24.24 -28.17
C LYS A 91 15.14 25.10 -28.14
N ARG A 92 15.71 25.38 -26.97
CA ARG A 92 16.98 26.11 -26.79
C ARG A 92 18.18 25.22 -26.43
N GLY A 93 18.07 23.90 -26.59
CA GLY A 93 19.13 22.94 -26.27
C GLY A 93 19.31 22.61 -24.77
N ILE A 94 18.56 23.24 -23.87
CA ILE A 94 18.70 23.06 -22.40
C ILE A 94 18.57 21.60 -21.97
N ALA A 95 17.54 20.90 -22.43
CA ALA A 95 17.30 19.50 -22.08
C ALA A 95 18.44 18.59 -22.53
N ARG A 96 19.00 18.85 -23.72
CA ARG A 96 20.14 18.12 -24.26
C ARG A 96 21.37 18.28 -23.36
N HIS A 97 21.67 19.52 -22.99
CA HIS A 97 22.84 19.83 -22.17
C HIS A 97 22.71 19.26 -20.75
N LEU A 98 21.53 19.33 -20.13
CA LEU A 98 21.27 18.71 -18.82
C LEU A 98 21.50 17.18 -18.84
N VAL A 99 21.05 16.51 -19.91
CA VAL A 99 21.28 15.07 -20.08
C VAL A 99 22.75 14.76 -20.30
N GLU A 100 23.46 15.54 -21.12
CA GLU A 100 24.91 15.40 -21.33
C GLU A 100 25.67 15.54 -20.00
N LEU A 101 25.41 16.60 -19.22
CA LEU A 101 26.01 16.80 -17.90
C LEU A 101 25.78 15.61 -16.94
N SER A 102 24.56 15.07 -16.93
CA SER A 102 24.23 13.92 -16.08
C SER A 102 24.89 12.63 -16.55
N ILE A 103 24.97 12.40 -17.86
CA ILE A 103 25.67 11.24 -18.43
C ILE A 103 27.16 11.34 -18.17
N ASP A 104 27.77 12.51 -18.30
CA ASP A 104 29.18 12.71 -18.02
C ASP A 104 29.48 12.45 -16.54
N ALA A 105 28.63 12.94 -15.64
CA ALA A 105 28.73 12.66 -14.21
C ALA A 105 28.53 11.17 -13.88
N MET A 106 27.59 10.49 -14.52
CA MET A 106 27.39 9.03 -14.39
C MET A 106 28.61 8.24 -14.91
N THR A 107 29.17 8.67 -16.05
CA THR A 107 30.33 8.03 -16.69
C THR A 107 31.57 8.16 -15.83
N ALA A 108 31.80 9.35 -15.24
CA ALA A 108 32.88 9.59 -14.29
C ALA A 108 32.77 8.70 -13.05
N ASN A 109 31.56 8.31 -12.67
CA ASN A 109 31.29 7.37 -11.58
C ASN A 109 31.19 5.90 -12.03
N GLY A 110 31.68 5.57 -13.23
CA GLY A 110 31.84 4.19 -13.71
C GLY A 110 30.59 3.54 -14.29
N THR A 111 29.57 4.32 -14.68
CA THR A 111 28.34 3.79 -15.28
C THR A 111 28.60 3.10 -16.64
N ASP A 112 28.11 1.88 -16.80
CA ASP A 112 28.22 1.07 -18.02
C ASP A 112 27.10 1.37 -19.03
N GLU A 113 25.91 1.73 -18.54
CA GLU A 113 24.76 2.08 -19.36
C GLU A 113 23.78 3.02 -18.65
N VAL A 114 23.04 3.82 -19.42
CA VAL A 114 22.02 4.74 -18.89
C VAL A 114 20.66 4.35 -19.45
N VAL A 115 19.65 4.29 -18.58
CA VAL A 115 18.28 3.93 -18.93
C VAL A 115 17.27 4.99 -18.51
N LEU A 116 16.14 5.05 -19.21
CA LEU A 116 14.98 5.88 -18.84
C LEU A 116 13.69 5.33 -19.43
N GLU A 117 12.56 5.78 -18.91
CA GLU A 117 11.24 5.55 -19.50
C GLU A 117 10.61 6.89 -19.93
N THR A 118 10.01 6.92 -21.12
CA THR A 118 9.29 8.09 -21.64
C THR A 118 7.98 7.66 -22.29
N GLU A 119 6.95 8.52 -22.24
CA GLU A 119 5.65 8.29 -22.90
C GLU A 119 5.83 7.93 -24.38
N PHE A 120 5.09 6.91 -24.84
CA PHE A 120 5.23 6.39 -26.21
C PHE A 120 4.86 7.42 -27.29
N ASP A 121 4.00 8.38 -26.96
CA ASP A 121 3.50 9.45 -27.82
C ASP A 121 4.25 10.78 -27.63
N ASN A 122 5.25 10.85 -26.75
CA ASN A 122 6.09 12.04 -26.57
C ASN A 122 7.19 12.11 -27.65
N THR A 123 6.80 12.48 -28.87
CA THR A 123 7.70 12.59 -30.03
C THR A 123 8.91 13.50 -29.79
N PRO A 124 8.78 14.68 -29.15
CA PRO A 124 9.93 15.54 -28.85
C PRO A 124 10.97 14.88 -27.94
N ALA A 125 10.54 14.19 -26.86
CA ALA A 125 11.45 13.49 -25.96
C ALA A 125 12.12 12.30 -26.66
N LEU A 126 11.37 11.52 -27.45
CA LEU A 126 11.91 10.42 -28.22
C LEU A 126 12.98 10.87 -29.23
N ALA A 127 12.75 12.01 -29.91
CA ALA A 127 13.73 12.59 -30.81
C ALA A 127 14.99 13.08 -30.07
N LEU A 128 14.83 13.74 -28.92
CA LEU A 128 15.93 14.17 -28.06
C LEU A 128 16.82 12.98 -27.63
N TYR A 129 16.22 11.94 -27.06
CA TYR A 129 16.98 10.80 -26.56
C TYR A 129 17.60 9.97 -27.68
N SER A 130 16.91 9.81 -28.82
CA SER A 130 17.49 9.16 -30.00
C SER A 130 18.70 9.93 -30.52
N ALA A 131 18.65 11.27 -30.57
CA ALA A 131 19.80 12.10 -30.96
C ALA A 131 20.97 12.00 -29.98
N LEU A 132 20.70 11.70 -28.71
CA LEU A 132 21.69 11.44 -27.67
C LEU A 132 22.21 9.99 -27.66
N GLY A 133 21.78 9.14 -28.58
CA GLY A 133 22.26 7.76 -28.72
C GLY A 133 21.52 6.72 -27.87
N PHE A 134 20.35 7.05 -27.34
CA PHE A 134 19.48 6.05 -26.70
C PHE A 134 18.72 5.23 -27.76
N VAL A 135 18.65 3.93 -27.54
CA VAL A 135 17.88 2.98 -28.35
C VAL A 135 16.67 2.45 -27.58
N ARG A 136 15.60 2.08 -28.29
CA ARG A 136 14.39 1.51 -27.68
C ARG A 136 14.67 0.05 -27.30
N GLU A 137 14.59 -0.28 -26.03
CA GLU A 137 14.76 -1.66 -25.53
C GLU A 137 13.42 -2.41 -25.60
N LYS A 138 12.35 -1.81 -25.08
CA LYS A 138 11.01 -2.41 -25.04
C LYS A 138 9.91 -1.39 -24.82
N ARG A 139 8.68 -1.78 -25.14
CA ARG A 139 7.45 -1.05 -24.80
C ARG A 139 6.87 -1.60 -23.49
N LEU A 140 6.46 -0.70 -22.60
CA LEU A 140 5.81 -0.98 -21.34
C LEU A 140 4.35 -0.53 -21.45
N PHE A 141 3.42 -1.48 -21.43
CA PHE A 141 2.00 -1.19 -21.60
C PHE A 141 1.39 -0.61 -20.31
N ARG A 142 0.59 0.46 -20.44
CA ARG A 142 -0.08 1.18 -19.33
C ARG A 142 0.87 1.51 -18.17
N PHE A 143 2.09 1.92 -18.51
CA PHE A 143 3.16 2.19 -17.55
C PHE A 143 2.85 3.40 -16.67
N TYR A 144 2.29 4.46 -17.25
CA TYR A 144 1.98 5.70 -16.55
C TYR A 144 0.62 5.64 -15.85
N MET A 145 0.47 6.41 -14.76
CA MET A 145 -0.76 6.47 -13.96
C MET A 145 -2.00 6.95 -14.74
N ASN A 146 -1.80 7.66 -15.85
CA ASN A 146 -2.84 8.09 -16.78
C ASN A 146 -3.25 6.98 -17.78
N GLY A 147 -2.69 5.78 -17.67
CA GLY A 147 -2.96 4.63 -18.55
C GLY A 147 -2.14 4.61 -19.84
N LYS A 148 -1.24 5.58 -20.07
CA LYS A 148 -0.38 5.59 -21.27
C LYS A 148 0.76 4.58 -21.20
N ASP A 149 1.17 4.09 -22.37
CA ASP A 149 2.35 3.26 -22.53
C ASP A 149 3.64 4.07 -22.43
N ALA A 150 4.75 3.40 -22.10
CA ALA A 150 6.09 3.98 -22.15
C ALA A 150 7.01 3.19 -23.07
N PHE A 151 7.99 3.86 -23.68
CA PHE A 151 9.19 3.19 -24.17
C PHE A 151 10.27 3.25 -23.10
N ARG A 152 10.86 2.08 -22.83
CA ARG A 152 12.12 2.00 -22.09
C ARG A 152 13.27 2.16 -23.07
N LEU A 153 14.09 3.17 -22.83
CA LEU A 153 15.26 3.49 -23.64
C LEU A 153 16.55 3.16 -22.88
N ILE A 154 17.58 2.78 -23.63
CA ILE A 154 18.90 2.43 -23.11
C ILE A 154 20.00 3.07 -23.96
N LYS A 155 21.03 3.61 -23.31
CA LYS A 155 22.26 4.08 -23.94
C LYS A 155 23.44 3.32 -23.33
N PRO A 156 24.07 2.38 -24.06
CA PRO A 156 25.32 1.78 -23.62
C PRO A 156 26.45 2.83 -23.64
N LEU A 157 27.24 2.90 -22.57
CA LEU A 157 28.40 3.80 -22.46
C LEU A 157 29.73 3.06 -22.66
N ARG A 158 29.76 1.75 -22.36
CA ARG A 158 30.91 0.86 -22.66
C ARG A 158 30.56 -0.13 -23.77
N GLN A 159 31.52 -0.42 -24.64
CA GLN A 159 31.42 -1.54 -25.59
C GLN A 159 31.51 -2.85 -24.82
N ILE A 160 30.37 -3.53 -24.65
CA ILE A 160 30.34 -4.88 -24.09
C ILE A 160 30.95 -5.82 -25.15
N LYS A 161 32.15 -6.35 -24.90
CA LYS A 161 32.65 -7.52 -25.64
C LYS A 161 31.69 -8.69 -25.36
N GLN A 162 30.93 -9.09 -26.36
CA GLN A 162 30.23 -10.37 -26.35
C GLN A 162 31.28 -11.48 -26.42
N SER A 163 31.71 -12.01 -25.28
CA SER A 163 32.31 -13.34 -25.22
C SER A 163 31.21 -14.33 -24.88
N ALA A 164 30.78 -15.06 -25.91
CA ALA A 164 30.26 -16.41 -25.74
C ALA A 164 31.34 -17.26 -25.03
N ASP A 165 30.88 -18.30 -24.33
CA ASP A 165 31.68 -19.29 -23.60
C ASP A 165 32.16 -18.85 -22.21
N ASN A 166 31.36 -19.20 -21.20
CA ASN A 166 31.80 -20.03 -20.06
C ASN A 166 30.58 -20.41 -19.21
N VAL A 167 30.05 -21.59 -19.51
CA VAL A 167 29.26 -22.40 -18.58
C VAL A 167 30.26 -23.08 -17.65
N ALA A 168 30.44 -22.56 -16.44
CA ALA A 168 30.84 -23.34 -15.27
C ALA A 168 30.92 -22.44 -14.03
N ASP A 169 30.10 -22.79 -13.04
CA ASP A 169 30.43 -22.80 -11.61
C ASP A 169 30.99 -21.52 -10.98
N GLU A 170 30.12 -20.57 -10.64
CA GLU A 170 30.46 -19.56 -9.63
C GLU A 170 29.29 -19.32 -8.67
N ARG A 171 29.58 -19.61 -7.40
CA ARG A 171 28.68 -19.54 -6.25
C ARG A 171 28.14 -18.12 -6.08
N GLU A 172 26.84 -18.05 -5.84
CA GLU A 172 26.10 -16.85 -5.50
C GLU A 172 26.73 -16.12 -4.31
N ASP A 173 27.27 -14.92 -4.54
CA ASP A 173 27.30 -13.88 -3.52
C ASP A 173 25.86 -13.40 -3.32
N SER A 174 25.13 -14.22 -2.56
CA SER A 174 23.89 -13.87 -1.93
C SER A 174 24.11 -12.56 -1.17
N TRP A 175 23.29 -11.55 -1.44
CA TRP A 175 23.06 -10.48 -0.45
C TRP A 175 22.17 -10.99 0.69
N ASP A 176 22.48 -12.20 1.19
CA ASP A 176 22.33 -12.56 2.59
C ASP A 176 23.61 -12.09 3.30
N GLY A 177 23.79 -10.77 3.35
CA GLY A 177 24.71 -10.20 4.32
C GLY A 177 24.24 -10.68 5.70
N GLU A 178 25.03 -11.57 6.28
CA GLU A 178 24.85 -12.11 7.61
C GLU A 178 24.35 -11.02 8.56
N TRP A 179 23.12 -11.16 9.07
CA TRP A 179 22.61 -10.36 10.18
C TRP A 179 23.30 -10.77 11.50
N ARG A 180 24.65 -10.83 11.49
CA ARG A 180 25.51 -11.06 12.66
C ARG A 180 25.92 -9.73 13.28
N GLU A 181 24.93 -8.95 13.70
CA GLU A 181 25.17 -7.95 14.75
C GLU A 181 24.08 -8.12 15.83
N THR A 182 24.56 -8.42 17.03
CA THR A 182 23.88 -8.91 18.23
C THR A 182 22.98 -7.88 18.93
N GLY A 183 22.38 -6.96 18.17
CA GLY A 183 21.49 -5.93 18.70
C GLY A 183 20.07 -6.46 18.99
N PHE A 184 19.55 -6.16 20.18
CA PHE A 184 18.18 -6.52 20.63
C PHE A 184 17.07 -6.06 19.65
N GLY A 185 17.26 -4.93 18.95
CA GLY A 185 16.32 -4.41 17.95
C GLY A 185 16.18 -5.26 16.68
N ASN A 186 17.28 -5.82 16.18
CA ASN A 186 17.28 -6.74 15.03
C ASN A 186 16.56 -8.05 15.36
N TRP A 187 16.70 -8.49 16.60
CA TRP A 187 16.09 -9.72 17.10
C TRP A 187 14.56 -9.67 17.09
N LEU A 188 13.96 -8.56 17.54
CA LEU A 188 12.50 -8.35 17.48
C LEU A 188 11.95 -8.29 16.03
N CYS A 189 12.75 -7.77 15.10
CA CYS A 189 12.37 -7.67 13.67
C CYS A 189 12.38 -9.04 12.98
N LEU A 190 13.45 -9.82 13.17
CA LEU A 190 13.57 -11.19 12.65
C LEU A 190 12.48 -12.10 13.23
N GLY A 191 12.18 -11.96 14.52
CA GLY A 191 11.09 -12.65 15.19
C GLY A 191 9.71 -12.36 14.57
N LYS A 192 9.40 -11.08 14.33
CA LYS A 192 8.13 -10.68 13.69
C LYS A 192 8.00 -11.26 12.28
N LYS A 193 9.07 -11.25 11.48
CA LYS A 193 9.07 -11.80 10.11
C LYS A 193 8.81 -13.30 10.11
N ARG A 194 9.48 -14.05 11.00
CA ARG A 194 9.30 -15.50 11.11
C ARG A 194 7.90 -15.86 11.57
N ILE A 195 7.32 -15.09 12.50
CA ILE A 195 5.91 -15.26 12.93
C ILE A 195 4.95 -14.99 11.77
N ASN A 196 5.11 -13.90 11.03
CA ASN A 196 4.24 -13.61 9.88
C ASN A 196 4.34 -14.69 8.79
N ASN A 197 5.54 -15.20 8.51
CA ASN A 197 5.74 -16.27 7.53
C ASN A 197 5.17 -17.62 8.03
N LEU A 198 5.25 -17.90 9.34
CA LEU A 198 4.61 -19.08 9.92
C LEU A 198 3.09 -19.02 9.81
N ILE A 199 2.51 -17.83 10.00
CA ILE A 199 1.06 -17.64 10.01
C ILE A 199 0.45 -17.51 8.61
N PHE A 200 1.09 -16.75 7.71
CA PHE A 200 0.53 -16.41 6.39
C PHE A 200 1.26 -17.07 5.22
N GLY A 201 2.36 -17.78 5.48
CA GLY A 201 3.27 -18.27 4.46
C GLY A 201 4.10 -17.16 3.80
N PRO A 202 4.81 -17.48 2.69
CA PRO A 202 5.71 -16.56 2.01
C PRO A 202 4.98 -15.57 1.08
N GLY A 203 3.89 -14.97 1.57
CA GLY A 203 3.15 -13.88 0.91
C GLY A 203 3.67 -12.49 1.28
N LEU A 204 3.05 -11.43 0.71
CA LEU A 204 3.50 -10.04 0.90
C LEU A 204 3.62 -9.60 2.38
N LEU A 205 2.87 -10.19 3.30
CA LEU A 205 2.97 -9.90 4.74
C LEU A 205 4.14 -10.61 5.43
N GLY A 206 4.56 -11.76 4.90
CA GLY A 206 5.60 -12.63 5.48
C GLY A 206 7.01 -12.34 4.97
N ILE A 207 7.17 -11.73 3.79
CA ILE A 207 8.47 -11.53 3.15
C ILE A 207 8.95 -10.07 3.09
N SER A 208 10.23 -9.86 2.78
CA SER A 208 10.87 -8.54 2.70
C SER A 208 11.98 -8.53 1.63
N GLY A 209 12.62 -7.39 1.39
CA GLY A 209 13.78 -7.30 0.49
C GLY A 209 13.43 -7.46 -0.99
N ALA A 210 14.34 -8.10 -1.75
CA ALA A 210 14.21 -8.29 -3.20
C ALA A 210 12.98 -9.15 -3.56
N THR A 211 12.75 -10.25 -2.84
CA THR A 211 11.59 -11.12 -3.05
C THR A 211 10.27 -10.37 -2.86
N HIS A 212 10.20 -9.48 -1.87
CA HIS A 212 9.03 -8.62 -1.68
C HIS A 212 8.83 -7.66 -2.84
N LYS A 213 9.90 -7.02 -3.33
CA LYS A 213 9.83 -6.12 -4.50
C LYS A 213 9.34 -6.86 -5.74
N LEU A 214 9.82 -8.09 -5.95
CA LEU A 214 9.43 -8.95 -7.07
C LEU A 214 7.95 -9.36 -6.98
N GLN A 215 7.51 -9.87 -5.83
CA GLN A 215 6.09 -10.17 -5.60
C GLN A 215 5.21 -8.94 -5.82
N ARG A 216 5.62 -7.79 -5.28
CA ARG A 216 4.86 -6.53 -5.42
C ARG A 216 4.73 -6.11 -6.88
N LYS A 217 5.80 -6.23 -7.66
CA LYS A 217 5.81 -5.94 -9.10
C LYS A 217 4.83 -6.84 -9.85
N ALA A 218 4.82 -8.14 -9.56
CA ALA A 218 3.90 -9.10 -10.17
C ALA A 218 2.43 -8.82 -9.84
N LEU A 219 2.16 -8.30 -8.64
CA LEU A 219 0.79 -8.09 -8.15
C LEU A 219 0.19 -6.73 -8.53
N ASN A 220 0.99 -5.70 -8.77
CA ASN A 220 0.48 -4.35 -9.03
C ASN A 220 -0.55 -4.27 -10.19
N PRO A 221 -0.36 -4.92 -11.36
CA PRO A 221 -1.33 -4.85 -12.45
C PRO A 221 -2.71 -5.38 -12.06
N VAL A 222 -2.74 -6.45 -11.25
CA VAL A 222 -3.96 -7.17 -10.88
C VAL A 222 -4.89 -6.32 -9.99
N PHE A 223 -4.32 -5.42 -9.17
CA PHE A 223 -5.10 -4.52 -8.30
C PHE A 223 -5.59 -3.25 -9.02
N THR A 224 -5.34 -3.09 -10.33
CA THR A 224 -5.79 -1.93 -11.12
C THR A 224 -7.07 -2.15 -11.91
N THR A 225 -7.43 -3.39 -12.25
CA THR A 225 -8.51 -3.76 -13.19
C THR A 225 -9.69 -4.46 -12.51
N PHE A 226 -10.11 -3.98 -11.33
CA PHE A 226 -11.08 -4.70 -10.52
C PHE A 226 -12.54 -4.27 -10.77
N HIS A 227 -13.40 -5.23 -11.12
CA HIS A 227 -14.84 -5.05 -11.26
C HIS A 227 -15.60 -5.89 -10.23
N THR A 228 -16.30 -5.25 -9.30
CA THR A 228 -17.12 -5.97 -8.30
C THR A 228 -18.54 -6.14 -8.82
N LYS A 229 -18.98 -7.38 -9.04
CA LYS A 229 -20.40 -7.74 -9.26
C LYS A 229 -20.89 -8.55 -8.06
N SER A 230 -21.18 -7.90 -6.93
CA SER A 230 -21.76 -8.61 -5.77
C SER A 230 -23.23 -8.20 -5.57
N ASN A 231 -24.14 -9.02 -6.09
CA ASN A 231 -25.59 -8.80 -5.98
C ASN A 231 -26.19 -9.39 -4.69
N THR A 232 -25.40 -10.11 -3.88
CA THR A 232 -25.89 -11.06 -2.86
C THR A 232 -25.89 -10.50 -1.41
N LEU A 233 -25.78 -9.18 -1.23
CA LEU A 233 -25.43 -8.60 0.07
C LEU A 233 -26.62 -8.27 1.00
N THR A 234 -27.84 -8.05 0.50
CA THR A 234 -28.95 -7.55 1.35
C THR A 234 -29.92 -8.60 1.87
N SER A 235 -29.89 -9.83 1.37
CA SER A 235 -30.93 -10.82 1.72
C SER A 235 -30.92 -11.26 3.19
N THR A 236 -29.80 -11.09 3.90
CA THR A 236 -29.62 -11.62 5.27
C THR A 236 -30.09 -10.70 6.40
N MET A 237 -30.25 -9.41 6.15
CA MET A 237 -30.77 -8.44 7.15
C MET A 237 -32.27 -8.19 6.98
N ASN A 238 -32.92 -8.86 6.03
CA ASN A 238 -34.33 -8.65 5.72
C ASN A 238 -35.24 -9.24 6.80
N GLY A 239 -36.01 -8.35 7.43
CA GLY A 239 -37.14 -8.66 8.31
C GLY A 239 -37.91 -7.37 8.60
N ALA A 240 -39.24 -7.44 8.67
CA ALA A 240 -40.11 -6.26 8.81
C ALA A 240 -39.93 -5.48 10.13
N ASN A 241 -39.20 -6.02 11.11
CA ASN A 241 -39.10 -5.47 12.46
C ASN A 241 -37.72 -4.91 12.76
N ARG A 242 -37.69 -3.84 13.56
CA ARG A 242 -36.49 -3.31 14.21
C ARG A 242 -35.82 -4.39 15.07
N LYS A 243 -34.53 -4.67 14.82
CA LYS A 243 -33.75 -5.71 15.54
C LYS A 243 -32.37 -5.20 15.94
N GLU A 244 -31.85 -5.67 17.08
CA GLU A 244 -30.44 -5.49 17.42
C GLU A 244 -29.60 -6.48 16.61
N ILE A 245 -28.62 -6.00 15.86
CA ILE A 245 -27.72 -6.81 15.04
C ILE A 245 -26.28 -6.48 15.41
N ASN A 246 -25.44 -7.52 15.58
CA ASN A 246 -24.00 -7.34 15.68
C ASN A 246 -23.40 -6.99 14.31
N ILE A 247 -23.25 -5.69 14.05
CA ILE A 247 -22.76 -5.16 12.78
C ILE A 247 -21.32 -5.57 12.51
N LEU A 248 -20.50 -5.77 13.54
CA LEU A 248 -19.12 -6.22 13.36
C LEU A 248 -19.06 -7.60 12.72
N GLU A 249 -19.83 -8.56 13.26
CA GLU A 249 -19.88 -9.92 12.72
C GLU A 249 -20.44 -9.92 11.29
N TRP A 250 -21.49 -9.14 11.04
CA TRP A 250 -22.06 -9.01 9.70
C TRP A 250 -21.04 -8.42 8.70
N CYS A 251 -20.29 -7.39 9.08
CA CYS A 251 -19.24 -6.81 8.25
C CYS A 251 -18.10 -7.81 8.00
N LYS A 252 -17.72 -8.62 8.99
CA LYS A 252 -16.70 -9.66 8.84
C LYS A 252 -17.12 -10.73 7.84
N MET A 253 -18.35 -11.23 7.93
CA MET A 253 -18.86 -12.24 6.98
C MET A 253 -19.00 -11.66 5.57
N THR A 254 -19.47 -10.42 5.48
CA THR A 254 -19.64 -9.70 4.22
C THR A 254 -18.31 -9.50 3.49
N THR A 255 -17.33 -8.92 4.18
CA THR A 255 -16.02 -8.62 3.57
C THR A 255 -15.22 -9.89 3.26
N LEU A 256 -15.38 -10.95 4.06
CA LEU A 256 -14.81 -12.27 3.77
C LEU A 256 -15.40 -12.87 2.48
N GLU A 257 -16.72 -12.78 2.31
CA GLU A 257 -17.39 -13.26 1.11
C GLU A 257 -17.01 -12.43 -0.12
N ILE A 258 -16.91 -11.09 0.02
CA ILE A 258 -16.50 -10.20 -1.05
C ILE A 258 -15.07 -10.54 -1.48
N ILE A 259 -14.08 -10.58 -0.58
CA ILE A 259 -12.70 -10.93 -0.97
C ILE A 259 -12.60 -12.35 -1.55
N GLY A 260 -13.44 -13.28 -1.09
CA GLY A 260 -13.61 -14.60 -1.69
C GLY A 260 -13.99 -14.53 -3.17
N GLN A 261 -15.14 -13.92 -3.46
CA GLN A 261 -15.72 -13.88 -4.80
C GLN A 261 -14.91 -12.98 -5.74
N ALA A 262 -14.57 -11.79 -5.27
CA ALA A 262 -13.84 -10.79 -6.02
C ALA A 262 -12.36 -11.11 -6.20
N GLY A 263 -11.72 -11.62 -5.15
CA GLY A 263 -10.28 -11.90 -5.15
C GLY A 263 -9.96 -13.25 -5.78
N PHE A 264 -10.81 -14.25 -5.55
CA PHE A 264 -10.49 -15.64 -5.87
C PHE A 264 -11.63 -16.38 -6.58
N GLY A 265 -12.67 -15.69 -7.03
CA GLY A 265 -13.88 -16.30 -7.60
C GLY A 265 -14.59 -17.30 -6.68
N TYR A 266 -14.24 -17.33 -5.39
CA TYR A 266 -14.57 -18.42 -4.46
C TYR A 266 -15.57 -17.95 -3.42
N SER A 267 -16.62 -18.73 -3.18
CA SER A 267 -17.59 -18.43 -2.12
C SER A 267 -17.22 -19.18 -0.85
N PHE A 268 -16.99 -18.46 0.24
CA PHE A 268 -16.77 -19.08 1.56
C PHE A 268 -18.09 -19.49 2.24
N GLY A 269 -19.23 -19.05 1.70
CA GLY A 269 -20.55 -19.27 2.27
C GLY A 269 -20.80 -18.48 3.55
N ALA A 270 -19.99 -17.44 3.81
CA ALA A 270 -19.96 -16.72 5.09
C ALA A 270 -21.29 -16.00 5.38
N ILE A 271 -21.94 -15.48 4.33
CA ILE A 271 -23.22 -14.77 4.44
C ILE A 271 -24.41 -15.74 4.59
N ARG A 272 -24.34 -16.96 4.04
CA ARG A 272 -25.49 -17.90 4.00
C ARG A 272 -25.72 -18.67 5.29
N GLY A 273 -25.04 -18.30 6.39
CA GLY A 273 -25.09 -19.01 7.66
C GLY A 273 -24.47 -20.42 7.60
N ASN A 274 -23.73 -20.74 6.52
CA ASN A 274 -23.08 -22.02 6.39
C ASN A 274 -21.88 -22.04 7.33
N GLN A 275 -21.88 -22.94 8.31
CA GLN A 275 -20.76 -23.13 9.23
C GLN A 275 -19.63 -23.85 8.47
N SER A 276 -18.82 -23.09 7.73
CA SER A 276 -17.62 -23.63 7.10
C SER A 276 -16.48 -23.63 8.12
N PRO A 277 -15.66 -24.71 8.18
CA PRO A 277 -14.49 -24.74 9.04
C PRO A 277 -13.54 -23.53 8.84
N TYR A 278 -13.51 -23.00 7.62
CA TYR A 278 -12.72 -21.82 7.26
C TYR A 278 -13.26 -20.53 7.90
N VAL A 279 -14.58 -20.31 7.85
CA VAL A 279 -15.21 -19.15 8.50
C VAL A 279 -14.96 -19.16 10.01
N ASP A 280 -15.07 -20.35 10.63
CA ASP A 280 -14.78 -20.49 12.06
C ASP A 280 -13.30 -20.29 12.40
N ALA A 281 -12.39 -20.75 11.52
CA ALA A 281 -10.96 -20.48 11.65
C ALA A 281 -10.66 -18.98 11.58
N MET A 282 -11.26 -18.26 10.62
CA MET A 282 -11.08 -16.82 10.46
C MET A 282 -11.69 -16.01 11.61
N ARG A 283 -12.87 -16.38 12.12
CA ARG A 283 -13.49 -15.74 13.30
C ARG A 283 -12.56 -15.78 14.52
N ASN A 284 -11.87 -16.89 14.69
CA ASN A 284 -11.01 -17.14 15.84
C ASN A 284 -9.54 -16.76 15.61
N PHE A 285 -9.18 -16.31 14.42
CA PHE A 285 -7.80 -16.01 14.06
C PHE A 285 -7.22 -14.89 14.92
N VAL A 286 -7.82 -13.69 14.91
CA VAL A 286 -7.28 -12.51 15.60
C VAL A 286 -7.24 -12.68 17.12
N PRO A 287 -8.31 -13.16 17.80
CA PRO A 287 -8.27 -13.41 19.24
C PRO A 287 -7.18 -14.40 19.63
N THR A 288 -7.00 -15.44 18.81
CA THR A 288 -5.95 -16.43 19.04
C THR A 288 -4.59 -15.76 18.83
N VAL A 289 -4.24 -15.24 17.65
CA VAL A 289 -2.92 -14.65 17.39
C VAL A 289 -2.56 -13.48 18.34
N SER A 290 -3.54 -12.71 18.82
CA SER A 290 -3.33 -11.60 19.78
C SER A 290 -2.65 -12.04 21.09
N LEU A 291 -2.88 -13.27 21.54
CA LEU A 291 -2.20 -13.83 22.72
C LEU A 291 -0.73 -14.18 22.43
N LEU A 292 -0.39 -14.60 21.20
CA LEU A 292 1.01 -14.83 20.79
C LEU A 292 1.80 -13.53 20.88
N PHE A 293 1.16 -12.40 20.55
CA PHE A 293 1.81 -11.10 20.61
C PHE A 293 2.26 -10.72 22.03
N ARG A 294 1.57 -11.20 23.08
CA ARG A 294 1.96 -10.99 24.48
C ARG A 294 3.23 -11.74 24.87
N PHE A 295 3.48 -12.90 24.24
CA PHE A 295 4.68 -13.71 24.45
C PHE A 295 5.68 -13.62 23.29
N LYS A 296 5.53 -12.65 22.39
CA LYS A 296 6.27 -12.54 21.12
C LYS A 296 7.79 -12.57 21.29
N VAL A 297 8.29 -12.01 22.38
CA VAL A 297 9.71 -12.03 22.77
C VAL A 297 10.15 -13.49 22.93
N TYR A 298 9.56 -14.22 23.88
CA TYR A 298 9.90 -15.61 24.15
C TYR A 298 9.67 -16.54 22.95
N ILE A 299 8.57 -16.33 22.21
CA ILE A 299 8.23 -17.11 21.03
C ILE A 299 9.24 -16.87 19.90
N SER A 300 9.68 -15.63 19.67
CA SER A 300 10.74 -15.33 18.70
C SER A 300 12.07 -15.98 19.08
N TRP A 301 12.37 -16.08 20.38
CA TRP A 301 13.56 -16.77 20.88
C TRP A 301 13.51 -18.26 20.54
N MET A 302 12.44 -18.94 20.97
CA MET A 302 12.23 -20.37 20.76
C MET A 302 12.20 -20.72 19.27
N LEU A 303 11.40 -20.00 18.49
CA LEU A 303 11.23 -20.29 17.08
C LEU A 303 12.53 -20.07 16.30
N ARG A 304 13.51 -19.31 16.80
CA ARG A 304 14.81 -19.15 16.12
C ARG A 304 15.61 -20.45 16.08
N LEU A 305 15.55 -21.22 17.16
CA LEU A 305 16.32 -22.45 17.38
C LEU A 305 15.66 -23.69 16.76
N ILE A 306 14.35 -23.63 16.49
CA ILE A 306 13.54 -24.79 16.10
C ILE A 306 13.23 -24.73 14.58
N PRO A 307 13.63 -25.74 13.79
CA PRO A 307 13.22 -25.85 12.38
C PRO A 307 11.69 -25.88 12.21
N ARG A 308 11.15 -25.38 11.07
CA ARG A 308 9.69 -25.30 10.83
C ARG A 308 9.00 -26.67 10.95
N ARG A 309 9.63 -27.75 10.48
CA ARG A 309 9.12 -29.12 10.59
C ARG A 309 8.97 -29.55 12.05
N LEU A 310 9.97 -29.24 12.87
CA LEU A 310 9.97 -29.54 14.29
C LEU A 310 8.94 -28.67 15.05
N CYS A 311 8.74 -27.41 14.65
CA CYS A 311 7.68 -26.56 15.21
C CYS A 311 6.30 -27.19 15.01
N ASN A 312 6.00 -27.72 13.81
CA ASN A 312 4.72 -28.37 13.53
C ASN A 312 4.53 -29.67 14.33
N GLN A 313 5.58 -30.48 14.48
CA GLN A 313 5.56 -31.69 15.30
C GLN A 313 5.41 -31.38 16.81
N LEU A 314 6.09 -30.34 17.30
CA LEU A 314 5.92 -29.89 18.67
C LEU A 314 4.52 -29.31 18.91
N ALA A 315 3.94 -28.63 17.92
CA ALA A 315 2.58 -28.11 18.00
C ALA A 315 1.53 -29.23 18.06
N THR A 316 1.73 -30.36 17.37
CA THR A 316 0.84 -31.54 17.50
C THR A 316 0.87 -32.18 18.87
N LEU A 317 2.01 -32.14 19.54
CA LEU A 317 2.21 -32.76 20.85
C LEU A 317 1.91 -31.79 22.00
N ALA A 318 1.68 -30.51 21.70
CA ALA A 318 1.44 -29.50 22.72
C ALA A 318 0.09 -29.73 23.41
N PRO A 319 0.05 -29.86 24.76
CA PRO A 319 -1.19 -30.02 25.51
C PRO A 319 -1.99 -28.72 25.61
N SER A 320 -1.46 -27.61 25.11
CA SER A 320 -2.14 -26.31 25.13
C SER A 320 -3.25 -26.25 24.08
N THR A 321 -4.49 -26.08 24.54
CA THR A 321 -5.67 -25.84 23.69
C THR A 321 -5.46 -24.69 22.70
N TYR A 322 -4.68 -23.69 23.09
CA TYR A 322 -4.36 -22.53 22.30
C TYR A 322 -3.42 -22.86 21.11
N ILE A 323 -2.37 -23.65 21.35
CA ILE A 323 -1.45 -24.08 20.29
C ILE A 323 -2.17 -25.01 19.30
N GLN A 324 -3.02 -25.91 19.82
CA GLN A 324 -3.86 -26.76 18.99
C GLN A 324 -4.82 -25.93 18.12
N ARG A 325 -5.44 -24.89 18.68
CA ARG A 325 -6.31 -23.97 17.92
C ARG A 325 -5.57 -23.24 16.81
N LEU A 326 -4.37 -22.72 17.08
CA LEU A 326 -3.52 -22.11 16.05
C LEU A 326 -3.16 -23.09 14.94
N LYS A 327 -2.84 -24.33 15.30
CA LYS A 327 -2.56 -25.38 14.33
C LYS A 327 -3.79 -25.67 13.47
N THR A 328 -4.97 -25.84 14.07
CA THR A 328 -6.21 -26.06 13.32
C THR A 328 -6.49 -24.93 12.34
N ILE A 329 -6.27 -23.68 12.76
CA ILE A 329 -6.42 -22.50 11.90
C ILE A 329 -5.43 -22.56 10.72
N ASP A 330 -4.16 -22.85 10.98
CA ASP A 330 -3.13 -22.99 9.94
C ASP A 330 -3.45 -24.14 8.96
N ASP A 331 -3.85 -25.31 9.46
CA ASP A 331 -4.20 -26.47 8.63
C ASP A 331 -5.39 -26.15 7.72
N VAL A 332 -6.46 -25.57 8.28
CA VAL A 332 -7.67 -25.18 7.53
C VAL A 332 -7.35 -24.10 6.50
N GLN A 333 -6.53 -23.12 6.87
CA GLN A 333 -6.13 -22.05 5.96
C GLN A 333 -5.27 -22.57 4.81
N ASN A 334 -4.30 -23.44 5.10
CA ASN A 334 -3.43 -24.04 4.09
C ASN A 334 -4.22 -24.94 3.14
N LYS A 335 -5.11 -25.78 3.67
CA LYS A 335 -5.98 -26.65 2.87
C LYS A 335 -6.88 -25.83 1.94
N CYS A 336 -7.60 -24.85 2.49
CA CYS A 336 -8.49 -24.00 1.69
C CYS A 336 -7.71 -23.22 0.61
N SER A 337 -6.53 -22.69 0.94
CA SER A 337 -5.70 -21.98 -0.04
C SER A 337 -5.20 -22.91 -1.16
N GLN A 338 -4.95 -24.18 -0.85
CA GLN A 338 -4.58 -25.18 -1.83
C GLN A 338 -5.77 -25.54 -2.74
N ASP A 339 -6.94 -25.82 -2.16
CA ASP A 339 -8.16 -26.13 -2.90
C ASP A 339 -8.54 -24.99 -3.87
N ILE A 340 -8.45 -23.73 -3.41
CA ILE A 340 -8.69 -22.53 -4.23
C ILE A 340 -7.68 -22.45 -5.38
N LEU A 341 -6.39 -22.67 -5.10
CA LEU A 341 -5.34 -22.57 -6.11
C LEU A 341 -5.48 -23.65 -7.19
N GLU A 342 -5.72 -24.90 -6.79
CA GLU A 342 -5.91 -26.02 -7.71
C GLU A 342 -7.14 -25.81 -8.61
N SER A 343 -8.27 -25.41 -8.01
CA SER A 343 -9.49 -25.07 -8.75
C SER A 343 -9.26 -23.96 -9.78
N ARG A 344 -8.54 -22.89 -9.41
CA ARG A 344 -8.26 -21.77 -10.32
C ARG A 344 -7.27 -22.12 -11.41
N LYS A 345 -6.23 -22.89 -11.11
CA LYS A 345 -5.29 -23.39 -12.12
C LYS A 345 -6.03 -24.19 -13.19
N ALA A 346 -6.96 -25.08 -12.79
CA ALA A 346 -7.76 -25.85 -13.73
C ALA A 346 -8.59 -24.94 -14.66
N ILE A 347 -9.27 -23.94 -14.10
CA ILE A 347 -10.07 -22.97 -14.88
C ILE A 347 -9.20 -22.15 -15.84
N VAL A 348 -8.07 -21.63 -15.36
CA VAL A 348 -7.15 -20.82 -16.19
C VAL A 348 -6.55 -21.67 -17.31
N SER A 349 -6.24 -22.94 -17.06
CA SER A 349 -5.69 -23.84 -18.09
C SER A 349 -6.71 -24.24 -19.16
N ALA A 350 -8.01 -24.27 -18.80
CA ALA A 350 -9.09 -24.61 -19.73
C ALA A 350 -9.55 -23.43 -20.60
N SER A 351 -9.19 -22.20 -20.24
CA SER A 351 -9.57 -20.98 -20.97
C SER A 351 -8.38 -20.48 -21.80
N THR A 352 -8.52 -20.53 -23.13
CA THR A 352 -7.50 -20.01 -24.08
C THR A 352 -7.63 -18.52 -24.34
N ASP A 353 -8.83 -17.95 -24.21
CA ASP A 353 -9.12 -16.52 -24.32
C ASP A 353 -10.17 -16.10 -23.29
N GLY A 354 -9.88 -15.04 -22.53
CA GLY A 354 -10.74 -14.50 -21.49
C GLY A 354 -9.98 -13.59 -20.50
N GLU A 355 -10.49 -12.39 -20.27
CA GLU A 355 -10.10 -11.57 -19.12
C GLU A 355 -10.77 -12.17 -17.88
N PHE A 356 -10.00 -12.43 -16.82
CA PHE A 356 -10.54 -13.00 -15.59
C PHE A 356 -11.01 -11.88 -14.65
N ASP A 357 -12.21 -12.03 -14.11
CA ASP A 357 -12.81 -11.07 -13.17
C ASP A 357 -12.18 -11.12 -11.76
N ASP A 358 -11.28 -12.08 -11.48
CA ASP A 358 -10.67 -12.29 -10.17
C ASP A 358 -9.14 -12.14 -10.12
N ILE A 359 -8.64 -11.69 -8.96
CA ILE A 359 -7.23 -11.37 -8.71
C ILE A 359 -6.34 -12.60 -8.91
N LEU A 360 -6.76 -13.77 -8.43
CA LEU A 360 -5.93 -14.96 -8.46
C LEU A 360 -5.77 -15.54 -9.85
N SER A 361 -6.84 -15.61 -10.65
CA SER A 361 -6.75 -16.08 -12.04
C SER A 361 -5.84 -15.19 -12.89
N SER A 362 -5.97 -13.86 -12.72
CA SER A 362 -5.08 -12.89 -13.38
C SER A 362 -3.63 -13.05 -12.93
N LEU A 363 -3.38 -13.26 -11.63
CA LEU A 363 -2.05 -13.56 -11.10
C LEU A 363 -1.48 -14.86 -11.67
N ILE A 364 -2.25 -15.95 -11.70
CA ILE A 364 -1.81 -17.24 -12.25
C ILE A 364 -1.40 -17.08 -13.72
N ARG A 365 -2.22 -16.40 -14.53
CA ARG A 365 -1.92 -16.13 -15.93
C ARG A 365 -0.66 -15.28 -16.09
N SER A 366 -0.58 -14.16 -15.38
CA SER A 366 0.61 -13.29 -15.42
C SER A 366 1.86 -14.02 -14.96
N ASN A 367 1.74 -14.92 -13.98
CA ASN A 367 2.84 -15.72 -13.47
C ASN A 367 3.31 -16.76 -14.50
N ALA A 368 2.38 -17.42 -15.22
CA ALA A 368 2.71 -18.37 -16.28
C ALA A 368 3.46 -17.70 -17.44
N SER A 369 3.09 -16.46 -17.79
CA SER A 369 3.76 -15.68 -18.84
C SER A 369 5.02 -14.93 -18.39
N ALA A 370 5.35 -14.94 -17.09
CA ALA A 370 6.56 -14.31 -16.57
C ALA A 370 7.83 -15.11 -16.92
N LYS A 371 8.97 -14.41 -16.96
CA LYS A 371 10.29 -15.05 -17.05
C LYS A 371 10.52 -15.95 -15.84
N GLU A 372 11.26 -17.05 -16.01
CA GLU A 372 11.51 -18.03 -14.93
C GLU A 372 11.98 -17.37 -13.61
N GLU A 373 12.90 -16.42 -13.72
CA GLU A 373 13.43 -15.63 -12.59
C GLU A 373 12.39 -14.77 -11.85
N GLU A 374 11.28 -14.43 -12.52
CA GLU A 374 10.19 -13.58 -12.01
C GLU A 374 8.95 -14.40 -11.60
N ARG A 375 8.98 -15.73 -11.79
CA ARG A 375 7.87 -16.62 -11.44
C ARG A 375 7.78 -16.81 -9.93
N LEU A 376 6.57 -16.66 -9.42
CA LEU A 376 6.20 -17.04 -8.07
C LEU A 376 6.05 -18.56 -8.00
N SER A 377 6.66 -19.15 -6.97
CA SER A 377 6.48 -20.56 -6.66
C SER A 377 5.04 -20.83 -6.20
N GLU A 378 4.63 -22.09 -6.23
CA GLU A 378 3.32 -22.50 -5.73
C GLU A 378 3.13 -22.17 -4.24
N GLU A 379 4.17 -22.32 -3.42
CA GLU A 379 4.12 -21.90 -2.01
C GLU A 379 3.90 -20.39 -1.86
N GLN A 380 4.53 -19.58 -2.73
CA GLN A 380 4.34 -18.14 -2.74
C GLN A 380 2.94 -17.74 -3.21
N LEU A 381 2.39 -18.41 -4.23
CA LEU A 381 1.02 -18.19 -4.68
C LEU A 381 0.01 -18.52 -3.59
N ARG A 382 0.13 -19.68 -2.93
CA ARG A 382 -0.69 -20.03 -1.75
C ARG A 382 -0.55 -19.01 -0.63
N GLY A 383 0.68 -18.55 -0.35
CA GLY A 383 0.95 -17.51 0.63
C GLY A 383 0.25 -16.18 0.32
N GLN A 384 0.05 -15.84 -0.97
CA GLN A 384 -0.74 -14.66 -1.34
C GLN A 384 -2.22 -14.83 -1.01
N ILE A 385 -2.80 -16.02 -1.22
CA ILE A 385 -4.22 -16.28 -0.90
C ILE A 385 -4.46 -16.02 0.60
N SER A 386 -3.68 -16.66 1.47
CA SER A 386 -3.73 -16.44 2.92
C SER A 386 -3.54 -14.98 3.30
N THR A 387 -2.57 -14.31 2.67
CA THR A 387 -2.27 -12.89 2.90
C THR A 387 -3.44 -11.98 2.52
N PHE A 388 -4.03 -12.16 1.34
CA PHE A 388 -5.08 -11.30 0.81
C PHE A 388 -6.42 -11.52 1.48
N VAL A 389 -6.80 -12.76 1.80
CA VAL A 389 -8.01 -13.01 2.59
C VAL A 389 -7.89 -12.25 3.91
N PHE A 390 -6.86 -12.54 4.71
CA PHE A 390 -6.70 -11.93 6.03
C PHE A 390 -6.60 -10.40 5.98
N ALA A 391 -5.73 -9.87 5.13
CA ALA A 391 -5.51 -8.42 5.05
C ALA A 391 -6.75 -7.67 4.53
N GLY A 392 -7.48 -8.29 3.59
CA GLY A 392 -8.65 -7.71 2.95
C GLY A 392 -9.87 -7.64 3.87
N PHE A 393 -10.23 -8.74 4.54
CA PHE A 393 -11.50 -8.77 5.28
C PHE A 393 -11.42 -8.07 6.65
N GLU A 394 -10.34 -8.26 7.43
CA GLU A 394 -10.31 -7.77 8.82
C GLU A 394 -10.21 -6.22 8.87
N THR A 395 -9.43 -5.60 7.98
CA THR A 395 -9.29 -4.14 7.95
C THR A 395 -10.50 -3.44 7.34
N THR A 396 -11.09 -4.01 6.28
CA THR A 396 -12.30 -3.46 5.67
C THR A 396 -13.50 -3.61 6.59
N SER A 397 -13.69 -4.75 7.26
CA SER A 397 -14.80 -4.94 8.20
C SER A 397 -14.73 -3.99 9.39
N ALA A 398 -13.53 -3.73 9.93
CA ALA A 398 -13.32 -2.74 10.98
C ALA A 398 -13.65 -1.31 10.51
N SER A 399 -13.24 -0.94 9.28
CA SER A 399 -13.58 0.36 8.68
C SER A 399 -15.09 0.52 8.47
N LEU A 400 -15.73 -0.50 7.90
CA LEU A 400 -17.17 -0.48 7.61
C LEU A 400 -17.99 -0.40 8.90
N SER A 401 -17.64 -1.22 9.90
CA SER A 401 -18.27 -1.21 11.22
C SER A 401 -18.17 0.17 11.87
N ARG A 402 -17.00 0.81 11.75
CA ARG A 402 -16.79 2.16 12.26
C ARG A 402 -17.65 3.19 11.55
N ILE A 403 -17.73 3.13 10.22
CA ILE A 403 -18.55 4.06 9.44
C ILE A 403 -20.02 3.91 9.82
N VAL A 404 -20.53 2.69 9.89
CA VAL A 404 -21.93 2.43 10.27
C VAL A 404 -22.21 2.89 11.70
N HIS A 405 -21.26 2.71 12.63
CA HIS A 405 -21.37 3.26 13.99
C HIS A 405 -21.44 4.80 13.99
N LEU A 406 -20.56 5.48 13.25
CA LEU A 406 -20.61 6.94 13.15
C LEU A 406 -21.94 7.42 12.56
N LEU A 407 -22.45 6.73 11.54
CA LEU A 407 -23.74 7.07 10.93
C LEU A 407 -24.93 6.78 11.85
N SER A 408 -24.83 5.82 12.77
CA SER A 408 -25.89 5.58 13.76
C SER A 408 -25.91 6.67 14.82
N GLU A 409 -24.74 7.22 15.19
CA GLU A 409 -24.61 8.37 16.09
C GLU A 409 -24.97 9.72 15.43
N HIS A 410 -24.94 9.81 14.10
CA HIS A 410 -25.23 11.03 13.33
C HIS A 410 -26.39 10.83 12.34
N PRO A 411 -27.66 10.78 12.79
CA PRO A 411 -28.82 10.52 11.92
C PRO A 411 -28.96 11.52 10.76
N HIS A 412 -28.55 12.78 10.95
CA HIS A 412 -28.60 13.81 9.91
C HIS A 412 -27.65 13.50 8.74
N ILE A 413 -26.41 13.08 9.03
CA ILE A 413 -25.43 12.63 8.02
C ILE A 413 -25.96 11.39 7.31
N GLN A 414 -26.52 10.43 8.06
CA GLN A 414 -27.11 9.22 7.50
C GLN A 414 -28.24 9.54 6.51
N GLN A 415 -29.11 10.50 6.86
CA GLN A 415 -30.22 10.92 6.01
C GLN A 415 -29.75 11.67 4.77
N GLN A 416 -28.77 12.57 4.90
CA GLN A 416 -28.20 13.28 3.77
C GLN A 416 -27.52 12.34 2.77
N LEU A 417 -26.79 11.33 3.27
CA LEU A 417 -26.22 10.27 2.43
C LEU A 417 -27.32 9.47 1.73
N ARG A 418 -28.40 9.12 2.44
CA ARG A 418 -29.54 8.42 1.84
C ARG A 418 -30.17 9.19 0.69
N VAL A 419 -30.37 10.51 0.85
CA VAL A 419 -30.89 11.37 -0.22
C VAL A 419 -29.97 11.36 -1.44
N GLU A 420 -28.66 11.50 -1.26
CA GLU A 420 -27.68 11.40 -2.37
C GLU A 420 -27.82 10.06 -3.11
N LEU A 421 -27.93 8.97 -2.36
CA LEU A 421 -27.98 7.62 -2.93
C LEU A 421 -29.30 7.30 -3.64
N LEU A 422 -30.44 7.78 -3.13
CA LEU A 422 -31.76 7.58 -3.74
C LEU A 422 -31.90 8.31 -5.08
N ASN A 423 -31.18 9.42 -5.26
CA ASN A 423 -31.14 10.14 -6.54
C ASN A 423 -30.39 9.37 -7.63
N VAL A 424 -29.68 8.29 -7.29
CA VAL A 424 -29.00 7.45 -8.27
C VAL A 424 -29.81 6.19 -8.56
N GLY A 425 -30.41 6.16 -9.75
CA GLY A 425 -31.29 5.07 -10.22
C GLY A 425 -30.57 3.75 -10.60
N SER A 426 -29.24 3.67 -10.45
CA SER A 426 -28.47 2.43 -10.68
C SER A 426 -28.08 1.77 -9.36
N ASP A 427 -28.08 0.43 -9.35
CA ASP A 427 -27.57 -0.41 -8.25
C ASP A 427 -26.04 -0.37 -8.13
N LEU A 428 -25.35 -0.13 -9.24
CA LEU A 428 -23.89 0.10 -9.30
C LEU A 428 -23.67 1.48 -9.94
N PRO A 429 -23.79 2.55 -9.16
CA PRO A 429 -23.55 3.90 -9.66
C PRO A 429 -22.07 4.14 -9.92
N ASP A 430 -21.77 5.17 -10.69
CA ASP A 430 -20.42 5.73 -10.74
C ASP A 430 -20.10 6.35 -9.37
N PHE A 431 -19.37 5.58 -8.54
CA PHE A 431 -19.03 5.95 -7.17
C PHE A 431 -18.14 7.20 -7.08
N ASP A 432 -17.54 7.65 -8.18
CA ASP A 432 -16.78 8.91 -8.20
C ASP A 432 -17.70 10.12 -8.26
N LYS A 433 -18.96 9.95 -8.72
CA LYS A 433 -20.00 10.99 -8.76
C LYS A 433 -20.85 11.09 -7.49
N LEU A 434 -20.44 10.43 -6.41
CA LEU A 434 -21.11 10.47 -5.11
C LEU A 434 -20.26 11.23 -4.08
N PRO A 435 -20.22 12.58 -4.15
CA PRO A 435 -19.32 13.39 -3.34
C PRO A 435 -19.51 13.21 -1.84
N TYR A 436 -20.74 13.04 -1.35
CA TYR A 436 -21.01 12.89 0.08
C TYR A 436 -20.63 11.50 0.60
N LEU A 437 -20.95 10.43 -0.15
CA LEU A 437 -20.43 9.08 0.13
C LEU A 437 -18.89 9.08 0.19
N ASN A 438 -18.26 9.71 -0.80
CA ASN A 438 -16.80 9.83 -0.87
C ASN A 438 -16.24 10.59 0.34
N ALA A 439 -16.90 11.68 0.75
CA ALA A 439 -16.55 12.47 1.91
C ALA A 439 -16.65 11.68 3.22
N ILE A 440 -17.73 10.92 3.42
CA ILE A 440 -17.94 10.08 4.61
C ILE A 440 -16.85 9.00 4.72
N VAL A 441 -16.58 8.28 3.63
CA VAL A 441 -15.55 7.23 3.61
C VAL A 441 -14.17 7.82 3.90
N ARG A 442 -13.83 8.96 3.28
CA ARG A 442 -12.55 9.64 3.54
C ARG A 442 -12.45 10.12 4.98
N GLU A 443 -13.48 10.76 5.53
CA GLU A 443 -13.41 11.29 6.89
C GLU A 443 -13.34 10.20 7.95
N ALA A 444 -14.08 9.11 7.77
CA ALA A 444 -14.01 7.97 8.68
C ALA A 444 -12.64 7.29 8.63
N LEU A 445 -12.08 7.08 7.43
CA LEU A 445 -10.73 6.51 7.28
C LEU A 445 -9.63 7.43 7.81
N ARG A 446 -9.80 8.76 7.72
CA ARG A 446 -8.89 9.75 8.30
C ARG A 446 -8.90 9.63 9.82
N LEU A 447 -10.08 9.77 10.44
CA LEU A 447 -10.20 9.76 11.90
C LEU A 447 -9.91 8.40 12.52
N TYR A 448 -10.37 7.32 11.90
CA TYR A 448 -10.34 6.00 12.50
C TYR A 448 -9.67 4.99 11.57
N PRO A 449 -8.35 5.12 11.32
CA PRO A 449 -7.63 4.12 10.55
C PRO A 449 -7.68 2.77 11.29
N PRO A 450 -8.08 1.67 10.63
CA PRO A 450 -8.16 0.35 11.27
C PRO A 450 -6.84 -0.09 11.89
N VAL A 451 -5.74 0.26 11.23
CA VAL A 451 -4.37 0.05 11.71
C VAL A 451 -3.82 1.42 12.14
N PRO A 452 -3.81 1.76 13.43
CA PRO A 452 -3.47 3.11 13.90
C PRO A 452 -1.96 3.38 13.92
N MET A 453 -1.14 2.34 13.81
CA MET A 453 0.31 2.44 13.97
C MET A 453 1.03 1.37 13.14
N ILE A 454 2.18 1.72 12.60
CA ILE A 454 3.06 0.79 11.87
C ILE A 454 4.50 0.89 12.36
N ASP A 455 5.26 -0.18 12.15
CA ASP A 455 6.69 -0.24 12.45
C ASP A 455 7.52 0.23 11.25
N ARG A 456 8.59 0.96 11.53
CA ARG A 456 9.73 1.21 10.64
C ARG A 456 11.03 0.94 11.38
N TYR A 457 12.08 0.61 10.64
CA TYR A 457 13.42 0.41 11.20
C TYR A 457 14.40 1.26 10.40
N ALA A 458 15.29 1.97 11.09
CA ALA A 458 16.35 2.73 10.46
C ALA A 458 17.33 1.75 9.78
N SER A 459 17.46 1.84 8.45
CA SER A 459 18.38 0.97 7.68
C SER A 459 19.83 1.42 7.76
N LYS A 460 20.05 2.69 8.05
CA LYS A 460 21.35 3.34 8.27
C LYS A 460 21.19 4.38 9.37
N ASP A 461 22.32 4.85 9.88
CA ASP A 461 22.35 6.04 10.73
C ASP A 461 21.77 7.22 9.95
N TRP A 462 20.93 8.01 10.61
CA TRP A 462 20.18 9.07 9.97
C TRP A 462 19.91 10.21 10.94
N VAL A 463 20.12 11.44 10.48
CA VAL A 463 19.62 12.65 11.16
C VAL A 463 18.24 12.95 10.58
N LEU A 464 17.19 12.61 11.33
CA LEU A 464 15.80 12.86 10.97
C LEU A 464 15.47 14.34 11.18
N PRO A 465 15.19 15.11 10.12
CA PRO A 465 14.64 16.46 10.27
C PRO A 465 13.21 16.38 10.81
N LEU A 466 12.90 17.23 11.77
CA LEU A 466 11.59 17.32 12.39
C LEU A 466 10.84 18.54 11.84
N ARG A 467 9.59 18.32 11.42
CA ARG A 467 8.71 19.44 11.02
C ARG A 467 8.38 20.33 12.22
N TYR A 468 8.17 19.71 13.37
CA TYR A 468 7.87 20.39 14.62
C TYR A 468 9.02 20.11 15.60
N PRO A 469 9.55 21.14 16.27
CA PRO A 469 10.65 20.95 17.20
C PRO A 469 10.24 20.05 18.36
N THR A 470 11.20 19.36 18.96
CA THR A 470 10.95 18.62 20.21
C THR A 470 10.63 19.58 21.35
N LYS A 471 10.20 19.03 22.51
CA LYS A 471 10.04 19.82 23.75
C LYS A 471 11.33 20.55 24.17
N ASP A 472 12.48 20.00 23.78
CA ASP A 472 13.80 20.60 24.01
C ASP A 472 14.27 21.50 22.85
N HIS A 473 13.33 21.96 22.01
CA HIS A 473 13.56 22.84 20.86
C HIS A 473 14.52 22.30 19.79
N LYS A 474 14.74 20.98 19.72
CA LYS A 474 15.57 20.38 18.66
C LYS A 474 14.77 20.28 17.36
N GLN A 475 15.37 20.73 16.25
CA GLN A 475 14.78 20.62 14.91
C GLN A 475 15.15 19.33 14.18
N GLU A 476 16.05 18.53 14.75
CA GLU A 476 16.49 17.26 14.18
C GLU A 476 16.76 16.23 15.28
N MET A 477 16.74 14.96 14.89
CA MET A 477 16.98 13.84 15.78
C MET A 477 17.89 12.82 15.12
N TYR A 478 19.02 12.53 15.76
CA TYR A 478 19.87 11.42 15.32
C TYR A 478 19.23 10.08 15.67
N ILE A 479 19.12 9.22 14.66
CA ILE A 479 18.55 7.88 14.73
C ILE A 479 19.62 6.89 14.29
N LYS A 480 20.08 6.08 15.23
CA LYS A 480 21.03 5.01 14.95
C LYS A 480 20.39 3.92 14.08
N LYS A 481 21.17 3.33 13.18
CA LYS A 481 20.81 2.12 12.43
C LYS A 481 20.23 1.05 13.36
N GLY A 482 19.18 0.38 12.89
CA GLY A 482 18.47 -0.66 13.63
C GLY A 482 17.43 -0.15 14.63
N THR A 483 17.35 1.16 14.87
CA THR A 483 16.32 1.75 15.75
C THR A 483 14.92 1.48 15.19
N ARG A 484 14.03 0.95 16.03
CA ARG A 484 12.61 0.75 15.72
C ARG A 484 11.86 2.06 15.93
N MET A 485 11.20 2.54 14.89
CA MET A 485 10.32 3.69 14.93
C MET A 485 8.86 3.22 14.85
N LEU A 486 8.04 3.72 15.78
CA LEU A 486 6.59 3.53 15.75
C LEU A 486 5.95 4.76 15.09
N VAL A 487 5.38 4.58 13.91
CA VAL A 487 4.73 5.65 13.16
C VAL A 487 3.23 5.56 13.44
N SER A 488 2.69 6.56 14.14
CA SER A 488 1.25 6.64 14.40
C SER A 488 0.53 7.26 13.21
N LEU A 489 -0.21 6.42 12.47
CA LEU A 489 -1.04 6.84 11.34
C LEU A 489 -2.24 7.65 11.82
N GLY A 490 -2.88 7.21 12.91
CA GLY A 490 -4.03 7.90 13.50
C GLY A 490 -3.68 9.31 13.99
N ARG A 491 -2.53 9.48 14.65
CA ARG A 491 -2.09 10.81 15.09
C ARG A 491 -1.68 11.71 13.92
N ALA A 492 -1.03 11.18 12.89
CA ALA A 492 -0.75 11.96 11.68
C ALA A 492 -2.04 12.47 11.00
N ASN A 493 -3.09 11.65 11.02
CA ASN A 493 -4.39 12.01 10.45
C ASN A 493 -5.23 12.95 11.33
N GLN A 494 -4.89 13.10 12.62
CA GLN A 494 -5.61 13.91 13.62
C GLN A 494 -4.76 15.07 14.15
N CYS A 495 -3.59 15.33 13.56
CA CYS A 495 -2.67 16.40 13.98
C CYS A 495 -3.34 17.76 13.76
N ARG A 496 -3.58 18.52 14.83
CA ARG A 496 -4.29 19.81 14.79
C ARG A 496 -3.54 20.85 13.97
N GLU A 497 -2.22 20.82 14.02
CA GLU A 497 -1.34 21.68 13.21
C GLU A 497 -1.47 21.40 11.71
N THR A 498 -1.91 20.19 11.33
CA THR A 498 -2.14 19.82 9.93
C THR A 498 -3.60 20.03 9.53
N TRP A 499 -4.55 19.58 10.37
CA TRP A 499 -5.96 19.43 10.02
C TRP A 499 -6.88 20.51 10.61
N GLY A 500 -6.36 21.40 11.44
CA GLY A 500 -7.10 22.44 12.16
C GLY A 500 -7.58 22.01 13.55
N ASP A 501 -8.20 22.92 14.29
CA ASP A 501 -8.64 22.66 15.68
C ASP A 501 -9.71 21.56 15.77
N ASP A 502 -10.50 21.38 14.71
CA ASP A 502 -11.51 20.35 14.60
C ASP A 502 -10.96 19.01 14.04
N ALA A 503 -9.65 18.79 14.09
CA ALA A 503 -9.00 17.59 13.54
C ALA A 503 -9.56 16.28 14.09
N GLU A 504 -10.13 16.28 15.30
CA GLU A 504 -10.70 15.10 15.96
C GLU A 504 -12.21 14.94 15.73
N VAL A 505 -12.86 15.94 15.11
CA VAL A 505 -14.31 15.95 14.87
C VAL A 505 -14.63 15.23 13.56
N PHE A 506 -15.63 14.34 13.60
CA PHE A 506 -16.18 13.70 12.41
C PHE A 506 -17.03 14.68 11.61
N ARG A 507 -16.44 15.24 10.54
CA ARG A 507 -17.11 16.20 9.66
C ARG A 507 -16.83 15.87 8.18
N PRO A 508 -17.69 15.05 7.53
CA PRO A 508 -17.54 14.71 6.12
C PRO A 508 -17.41 15.94 5.20
N GLU A 509 -18.11 17.03 5.51
CA GLU A 509 -18.15 18.29 4.74
C GLU A 509 -16.75 18.91 4.53
N ARG A 510 -15.76 18.51 5.34
CA ARG A 510 -14.33 18.84 5.16
C ARG A 510 -13.83 18.48 3.75
N TRP A 511 -14.35 17.40 3.17
CA TRP A 511 -13.91 16.88 1.87
C TRP A 511 -14.70 17.42 0.68
N LEU A 512 -15.74 18.21 0.94
CA LEU A 512 -16.54 18.88 -0.09
C LEU A 512 -15.96 20.24 -0.48
N ASN A 513 -15.12 20.80 0.40
CA ASN A 513 -14.46 22.09 0.21
C ASN A 513 -12.94 21.89 0.04
N PRO A 514 -12.22 22.91 -0.49
CA PRO A 514 -10.77 22.90 -0.49
C PRO A 514 -10.21 22.68 0.93
N LEU A 515 -9.24 21.78 1.06
CA LEU A 515 -8.60 21.49 2.34
C LEU A 515 -7.72 22.68 2.79
N PRO A 516 -7.50 22.85 4.11
CA PRO A 516 -6.59 23.86 4.63
C PRO A 516 -5.19 23.77 4.02
N HIS A 517 -4.54 24.92 3.80
CA HIS A 517 -3.18 24.98 3.23
C HIS A 517 -2.16 24.16 4.03
N SER A 518 -2.34 24.09 5.35
CA SER A 518 -1.54 23.27 6.28
C SER A 518 -1.51 21.78 5.90
N VAL A 519 -2.60 21.23 5.34
CA VAL A 519 -2.66 19.84 4.87
C VAL A 519 -1.74 19.64 3.67
N SER A 520 -1.79 20.58 2.71
CA SER A 520 -0.94 20.57 1.52
C SER A 520 0.54 20.74 1.90
N GLU A 521 0.85 21.65 2.81
CA GLU A 521 2.21 21.85 3.32
C GLU A 521 2.74 20.66 4.11
N ALA A 522 1.88 19.94 4.85
CA ALA A 522 2.26 18.76 5.62
C ALA A 522 2.83 17.64 4.73
N LYS A 523 2.45 17.62 3.44
CA LYS A 523 2.94 16.70 2.42
C LYS A 523 2.91 15.24 2.90
N LEU A 524 1.79 14.83 3.52
CA LEU A 524 1.64 13.48 4.05
C LEU A 524 1.83 12.44 2.93
N PRO A 525 2.70 11.43 3.10
CA PRO A 525 3.09 10.50 2.01
C PRO A 525 2.07 9.43 1.65
N GLY A 526 0.84 9.54 2.17
CA GLY A 526 -0.20 8.54 2.01
C GLY A 526 -0.49 8.20 0.55
N VAL A 527 -0.73 6.91 0.26
CA VAL A 527 -1.10 6.48 -1.11
C VAL A 527 -2.54 6.81 -1.50
N TYR A 528 -3.36 7.26 -0.56
CA TYR A 528 -4.77 7.58 -0.79
C TYR A 528 -5.14 8.86 -0.05
N SER A 529 -5.43 9.92 -0.81
CA SER A 529 -5.72 11.26 -0.28
C SER A 529 -4.54 11.78 0.59
N PRO A 530 -4.58 12.99 1.17
CA PRO A 530 -3.51 13.45 2.04
C PRO A 530 -3.64 12.85 3.45
N MET A 531 -3.71 11.52 3.58
CA MET A 531 -3.83 10.81 4.87
C MET A 531 -3.00 9.52 4.92
N MET A 532 -2.59 9.11 6.10
CA MET A 532 -1.66 7.99 6.32
C MET A 532 -2.32 6.61 6.47
N THR A 533 -3.64 6.50 6.32
CA THR A 533 -4.41 5.28 6.62
C THR A 533 -3.95 4.05 5.83
N PHE A 534 -3.57 4.23 4.57
CA PHE A 534 -3.04 3.15 3.71
C PHE A 534 -1.51 3.11 3.65
N ALA A 535 -0.86 3.83 4.58
CA ALA A 535 0.57 4.03 4.67
C ALA A 535 1.17 4.58 3.36
N ALA A 536 2.49 4.44 3.22
CA ALA A 536 3.28 5.05 2.17
C ALA A 536 4.45 4.16 1.71
N GLY A 537 4.95 4.47 0.52
CA GLY A 537 6.15 3.87 -0.06
C GLY A 537 5.96 2.43 -0.55
N PRO A 538 7.05 1.67 -0.75
CA PRO A 538 7.01 0.31 -1.33
C PRO A 538 6.24 -0.73 -0.49
N ARG A 539 5.92 -0.40 0.77
CA ARG A 539 5.16 -1.24 1.71
C ARG A 539 3.77 -0.65 2.02
N SER A 540 3.29 0.29 1.20
CA SER A 540 1.92 0.79 1.25
C SER A 540 0.91 -0.31 0.91
N CYS A 541 -0.34 -0.11 1.31
CA CYS A 541 -1.42 -1.04 0.99
C CYS A 541 -1.57 -1.22 -0.53
N ILE A 542 -1.51 -2.46 -1.05
CA ILE A 542 -1.84 -2.75 -2.46
C ILE A 542 -3.33 -2.55 -2.71
N GLY A 543 -4.14 -3.08 -1.79
CA GLY A 543 -5.58 -3.20 -1.95
C GLY A 543 -6.35 -1.94 -1.58
N TYR A 544 -5.73 -0.75 -1.49
CA TYR A 544 -6.45 0.44 -1.03
C TYR A 544 -7.62 0.81 -1.95
N ARG A 545 -7.45 0.67 -3.28
CA ARG A 545 -8.51 0.91 -4.27
C ARG A 545 -9.65 -0.06 -4.10
N PHE A 546 -9.31 -1.34 -3.93
CA PHE A 546 -10.27 -2.41 -3.66
C PHE A 546 -11.07 -2.13 -2.39
N ALA A 547 -10.38 -1.87 -1.28
CA ALA A 547 -11.01 -1.62 0.02
C ALA A 547 -11.91 -0.38 -0.02
N VAL A 548 -11.47 0.72 -0.63
CA VAL A 548 -12.28 1.94 -0.75
C VAL A 548 -13.53 1.70 -1.61
N LEU A 549 -13.40 0.99 -2.72
CA LEU A 549 -14.55 0.64 -3.57
C LEU A 549 -15.54 -0.27 -2.84
N GLU A 550 -15.03 -1.30 -2.16
CA GLU A 550 -15.82 -2.22 -1.33
C GLU A 550 -16.60 -1.47 -0.26
N LEU A 551 -15.95 -0.56 0.48
CA LEU A 551 -16.61 0.28 1.48
C LEU A 551 -17.75 1.10 0.88
N LYS A 552 -17.53 1.73 -0.28
CA LYS A 552 -18.56 2.53 -0.96
C LYS A 552 -19.74 1.67 -1.40
N ILE A 553 -19.49 0.51 -2.02
CA ILE A 553 -20.54 -0.40 -2.50
C ILE A 553 -21.40 -0.89 -1.34
N VAL A 554 -20.77 -1.43 -0.31
CA VAL A 554 -21.50 -2.01 0.83
C VAL A 554 -22.25 -0.91 1.58
N LEU A 555 -21.63 0.23 1.81
CA LEU A 555 -22.25 1.36 2.49
C LEU A 555 -23.44 1.92 1.71
N ALA A 556 -23.29 2.11 0.40
CA ALA A 556 -24.39 2.59 -0.45
C ALA A 556 -25.62 1.67 -0.35
N ARG A 557 -25.38 0.36 -0.40
CA ARG A 557 -26.45 -0.63 -0.30
C ARG A 557 -27.10 -0.65 1.09
N LEU A 558 -26.31 -0.63 2.16
CA LEU A 558 -26.81 -0.60 3.53
C LEU A 558 -27.68 0.63 3.82
N ILE A 559 -27.25 1.82 3.39
CA ILE A 559 -27.95 3.08 3.69
C ILE A 559 -29.21 3.26 2.85
N LYS A 560 -29.25 2.71 1.63
CA LYS A 560 -30.47 2.62 0.81
C LYS A 560 -31.54 1.73 1.46
N THR A 561 -31.14 0.61 2.05
CA THR A 561 -32.10 -0.41 2.54
C THR A 561 -32.45 -0.26 4.03
N PHE A 562 -31.51 0.20 4.85
CA PHE A 562 -31.65 0.20 6.31
C PHE A 562 -31.39 1.57 6.95
N GLN A 563 -32.02 1.76 8.10
CA GLN A 563 -31.72 2.82 9.05
C GLN A 563 -31.02 2.21 10.27
N PHE A 564 -29.93 2.86 10.69
CA PHE A 564 -29.13 2.45 11.83
C PHE A 564 -29.28 3.44 12.97
N ALA A 565 -29.50 2.93 14.18
CA ALA A 565 -29.52 3.71 15.41
C ALA A 565 -28.58 3.08 16.46
N PRO A 566 -28.08 3.87 17.43
CA PRO A 566 -27.20 3.35 18.48
C PRO A 566 -27.85 2.19 19.23
N GLY A 567 -27.06 1.17 19.54
CA GLY A 567 -27.45 0.07 20.42
C GLY A 567 -26.78 0.23 21.79
N ARG A 568 -26.25 -0.86 22.33
CA ARG A 568 -25.47 -0.82 23.59
C ARG A 568 -24.20 0.02 23.43
N PRO A 569 -23.76 0.72 24.49
CA PRO A 569 -22.54 1.51 24.45
C PRO A 569 -21.32 0.62 24.18
N VAL A 570 -20.42 1.11 23.33
CA VAL A 570 -19.20 0.39 22.94
C VAL A 570 -17.95 1.23 23.16
N GLN A 571 -16.85 0.57 23.53
CA GLN A 571 -15.51 1.15 23.54
C GLN A 571 -14.63 0.45 22.51
N TRP A 572 -13.85 1.24 21.76
CA TRP A 572 -13.00 0.71 20.70
C TRP A 572 -11.57 0.50 21.19
N ARG A 573 -11.04 -0.71 21.01
CA ARG A 573 -9.72 -1.11 21.48
C ARG A 573 -8.81 -1.50 20.32
N ALA A 574 -7.52 -1.23 20.47
CA ALA A 574 -6.50 -1.62 19.50
C ALA A 574 -5.88 -2.99 19.87
N HIS A 575 -6.19 -4.02 19.09
CA HIS A 575 -5.61 -5.37 19.20
C HIS A 575 -4.91 -5.80 17.90
N GLY A 576 -4.21 -4.85 17.26
CA GLY A 576 -3.68 -4.97 15.89
C GLY A 576 -4.54 -4.16 14.92
N CYS A 577 -5.77 -4.61 14.70
CA CYS A 577 -6.85 -3.79 14.18
C CYS A 577 -7.68 -3.20 15.33
N ILE A 578 -8.30 -2.04 15.13
CA ILE A 578 -9.21 -1.46 16.12
C ILE A 578 -10.58 -2.15 16.01
N SER A 579 -11.08 -2.69 17.12
CA SER A 579 -12.39 -3.36 17.21
C SER A 579 -13.25 -2.79 18.35
N PRO A 580 -14.59 -2.79 18.20
CA PRO A 580 -15.52 -2.39 19.24
C PRO A 580 -15.74 -3.52 20.25
N HIS A 581 -15.90 -3.15 21.52
CA HIS A 581 -16.26 -4.04 22.63
C HIS A 581 -17.43 -3.39 23.37
N VAL A 582 -18.44 -4.18 23.74
CA VAL A 582 -19.56 -3.68 24.55
C VAL A 582 -19.02 -3.26 25.90
N ALA A 583 -19.45 -2.09 26.36
CA ALA A 583 -19.08 -1.51 27.63
C ALA A 583 -20.27 -1.63 28.59
N GLU A 584 -20.06 -2.27 29.73
CA GLU A 584 -21.03 -2.37 30.82
C GLU A 584 -20.55 -1.50 31.97
N LYS A 585 -21.41 -0.57 32.43
CA LYS A 585 -21.14 0.22 33.63
C LYS A 585 -21.74 -0.51 34.82
N LEU A 586 -20.88 -0.87 35.77
CA LEU A 586 -21.30 -1.39 37.07
C LEU A 586 -21.86 -0.27 37.96
N GLU A 587 -22.60 -0.67 39.01
CA GLU A 587 -23.20 0.24 39.99
C GLU A 587 -22.17 1.10 40.72
N ASP A 588 -20.92 0.62 40.85
CA ASP A 588 -19.80 1.33 41.47
C ASP A 588 -19.13 2.36 40.53
N GLY A 589 -19.62 2.50 39.28
CA GLY A 589 -19.06 3.38 38.26
C GLY A 589 -17.94 2.76 37.42
N THR A 590 -17.51 1.53 37.71
CA THR A 590 -16.49 0.82 36.94
C THR A 590 -17.04 0.39 35.58
N THR A 591 -16.29 0.64 34.50
CA THR A 591 -16.64 0.12 33.15
C THR A 591 -15.94 -1.21 32.91
N ILE A 592 -16.70 -2.28 32.72
CA ILE A 592 -16.20 -3.57 32.25
C ILE A 592 -16.42 -3.67 30.74
N LEU A 593 -15.44 -4.24 30.03
CA LEU A 593 -15.54 -4.48 28.59
C LEU A 593 -15.67 -5.98 28.32
N ASP A 594 -16.59 -6.32 27.42
CA ASP A 594 -16.70 -7.68 26.90
C ASP A 594 -15.37 -8.16 26.32
N GLN A 595 -15.00 -9.41 26.62
CA GLN A 595 -13.78 -10.01 26.07
C GLN A 595 -13.87 -10.17 24.55
N ALA A 596 -15.05 -10.52 24.03
CA ALA A 596 -15.30 -10.69 22.60
C ALA A 596 -15.68 -9.35 21.96
N PRO A 597 -15.10 -9.01 20.79
CA PRO A 597 -15.46 -7.79 20.09
C PRO A 597 -16.87 -7.90 19.47
N SER A 598 -17.67 -6.85 19.61
CA SER A 598 -19.06 -6.80 19.15
C SER A 598 -19.51 -5.35 18.95
N LEU A 599 -20.36 -5.13 17.94
CA LEU A 599 -20.99 -3.84 17.65
C LEU A 599 -22.52 -4.02 17.51
N PRO A 600 -23.25 -4.13 18.63
CA PRO A 600 -24.70 -4.21 18.59
C PRO A 600 -25.30 -2.86 18.19
N LEU A 601 -25.95 -2.78 17.03
CA LEU A 601 -26.72 -1.61 16.61
C LEU A 601 -28.18 -1.98 16.36
N MET A 602 -29.07 -1.01 16.56
CA MET A 602 -30.46 -1.15 16.21
C MET A 602 -30.62 -0.91 14.70
N VAL A 603 -31.16 -1.89 13.99
CA VAL A 603 -31.38 -1.83 12.54
C VAL A 603 -32.86 -1.94 12.25
N SER A 604 -33.37 -1.05 11.40
CA SER A 604 -34.74 -1.09 10.86
C SER A 604 -34.72 -0.94 9.34
N PRO A 605 -35.57 -1.65 8.58
CA PRO A 605 -35.75 -1.36 7.15
C PRO A 605 -36.20 0.09 6.96
N VAL A 606 -35.73 0.73 5.90
CA VAL A 606 -36.29 2.02 5.44
C VAL A 606 -37.66 1.72 4.80
N GLN A 607 -38.67 2.50 5.17
CA GLN A 607 -40.02 2.41 4.61
C GLN A 607 -40.11 3.03 3.22
#